data_AF-A0A967GX68-F1
#
_entry.id   AF-A0A967GX68-F1
#
_cell.length_a   1.000
_cell.length_b   1.000
_cell.length_c   1.000
_cell.angle_alpha   90.00
_cell.angle_beta   90.00
_cell.angle_gamma   90.00
#
_symmetry.space_group_name_H-M   'P 1'
#
loop_
_entity.id
_entity.type
_entity.pdbx_description
1 polymer ?
#
loop_
_entity_poly.entity_id
_entity_poly.type
_entity_poly.pdbx_seq_one_letter_code
_entity_poly.pdbx_strand_id
1 'polypeptide(L)' 'QVWVERGDTPLIRKLVMTYKARPSSPQFRAVFLEWDLNAITTDQEFVFEPGPDTERIPTLAQPLRFQEVE' A
#
# COMPACT_ATOMS: atom_id res chain seq x y z
N GLN A 1 -1.50 -4.59 11.43
CA GLN A 1 -2.88 -4.75 11.91
C GLN A 1 -3.80 -4.03 10.95
N VAL A 2 -4.94 -4.63 10.63
CA VAL A 2 -6.00 -4.02 9.81
C VAL A 2 -7.27 -4.05 10.67
N TRP A 3 -7.91 -2.90 10.83
CA TRP A 3 -9.13 -2.78 11.61
C TRP A 3 -10.27 -2.58 10.63
N VAL A 4 -11.24 -3.48 10.69
CA VAL A 4 -12.39 -3.53 9.78
C VAL A 4 -13.65 -3.22 10.59
N GLU A 5 -14.49 -2.35 10.07
CA GLU A 5 -15.79 -2.06 10.66
C GLU A 5 -16.68 -3.30 10.68
N ARG A 6 -17.48 -3.43 11.73
CA ARG A 6 -18.49 -4.49 11.84
C ARG A 6 -19.80 -4.01 11.25
N GLY A 7 -20.41 -4.82 10.40
CA GLY A 7 -21.71 -4.53 9.80
C GLY A 7 -21.79 -5.08 8.37
N ASP A 8 -22.82 -4.68 7.65
CA ASP A 8 -23.11 -5.18 6.30
C ASP A 8 -22.13 -4.63 5.25
N THR A 9 -21.51 -3.47 5.52
CA THR A 9 -20.48 -2.86 4.66
C THR A 9 -19.15 -2.76 5.42
N PRO A 10 -18.32 -3.83 5.42
CA PRO A 10 -17.09 -3.87 6.20
C PRO A 10 -16.00 -2.99 5.56
N LEU A 11 -15.80 -1.78 6.10
CA LEU A 11 -14.77 -0.84 5.64
C LEU A 11 -13.51 -0.92 6.48
N ILE A 12 -12.33 -0.76 5.85
CA ILE A 12 -11.09 -0.57 6.60
C ILE A 12 -11.14 0.80 7.28
N ARG A 13 -11.03 0.83 8.60
CA ARG A 13 -11.05 2.08 9.38
C ARG A 13 -9.66 2.49 9.86
N LYS A 14 -8.75 1.52 10.02
CA LYS A 14 -7.38 1.79 10.48
C LYS A 14 -6.38 0.76 10.00
N LEU A 15 -5.21 1.24 9.61
CA LEU A 15 -4.03 0.43 9.33
C LEU A 15 -2.94 0.76 10.35
N VAL A 16 -2.32 -0.27 10.93
CA VAL A 16 -1.14 -0.13 11.79
C VAL A 16 -0.01 -0.99 11.24
N MET A 17 1.09 -0.36 10.84
CA MET A 17 2.30 -1.05 10.38
C MET A 17 3.39 -0.98 11.45
N THR A 18 4.10 -2.08 11.64
CA THR A 18 5.17 -2.22 12.63
C THR A 18 6.30 -3.09 12.08
N TYR A 19 7.48 -2.98 12.67
CA TYR A 19 8.63 -3.78 12.32
C TYR A 19 8.68 -5.07 13.16
N LYS A 20 8.78 -6.22 12.50
CA LYS A 20 8.86 -7.53 13.17
C LYS A 20 10.19 -7.75 13.89
N ALA A 21 11.30 -7.37 13.23
CA ALA A 21 12.66 -7.66 13.69
C ALA A 21 13.38 -6.46 14.31
N ARG A 22 12.67 -5.35 14.55
CA ARG A 22 13.24 -4.15 15.17
C ARG A 22 12.37 -3.71 16.35
N PRO A 23 12.60 -4.30 17.53
CA PRO A 23 11.88 -3.91 18.74
C PRO A 23 12.09 -2.41 19.01
N SER A 24 11.09 -1.78 19.62
CA SER A 24 11.06 -0.34 19.94
C SER A 24 11.07 0.63 18.75
N SER A 25 10.99 0.14 17.51
CA SER A 25 10.82 1.02 16.34
C SER A 25 9.43 1.67 16.30
N PRO A 26 9.29 2.85 15.67
CA PRO A 26 8.00 3.52 15.52
C PRO A 26 6.96 2.63 14.82
N GLN A 27 5.71 2.82 15.21
CA GLN A 27 4.57 2.34 14.44
C GLN A 27 4.09 3.43 13.49
N PHE A 28 3.70 3.02 12.29
CA PHE A 28 2.96 3.87 11.36
C PHE A 28 1.47 3.57 11.48
N ARG A 29 0.65 4.61 11.45
CA ARG A 29 -0.80 4.51 11.63
C ARG A 29 -1.50 5.38 10.60
N ALA A 30 -2.49 4.82 9.93
CA ALA A 30 -3.42 5.54 9.06
C ALA A 30 -4.86 5.29 9.53
N VAL A 31 -5.68 6.34 9.52
CA VAL A 31 -7.11 6.29 9.85
C VAL A 31 -7.89 6.74 8.62
N PHE A 32 -8.90 5.97 8.22
CA PHE A 32 -9.71 6.20 7.03
C PHE A 32 -11.11 6.64 7.45
N LEU A 33 -11.51 7.85 7.04
CA LEU A 33 -12.75 8.50 7.49
C LEU A 33 -13.86 8.38 6.44
N GLU A 34 -13.59 8.89 5.23
CA GLU A 34 -14.60 9.13 4.19
C GLU A 34 -14.34 8.22 3.00
N TRP A 35 -14.87 6.99 3.06
CA TRP A 35 -14.84 6.09 1.92
C TRP A 35 -15.87 6.54 0.88
N ASP A 36 -15.40 6.80 -0.34
CA ASP A 36 -16.27 6.89 -1.52
C ASP A 36 -16.23 5.56 -2.27
N LEU A 37 -17.33 4.80 -2.18
CA LEU A 37 -17.49 3.50 -2.86
C LEU A 37 -18.05 3.62 -4.28
N ASN A 38 -18.36 4.84 -4.72
CA ASN A 38 -18.85 5.12 -6.07
C ASN A 38 -17.87 6.01 -6.85
N ALA A 39 -16.62 6.11 -6.37
CA ALA A 39 -15.59 6.88 -7.03
C ALA A 39 -15.39 6.39 -8.47
N ILE A 40 -15.44 7.33 -9.42
CA ILE A 40 -15.14 7.07 -10.83
C ILE A 40 -13.67 7.39 -11.03
N THR A 41 -12.87 6.39 -11.36
CA THR A 41 -11.43 6.53 -11.56
C THR A 41 -11.05 6.43 -13.04
N THR A 42 -9.90 6.99 -13.41
CA THR A 42 -9.32 6.86 -14.76
C THR A 42 -7.94 6.22 -14.71
N ASP A 43 -7.53 5.55 -15.79
CA ASP A 43 -6.19 4.93 -15.87
C ASP A 43 -5.06 5.94 -15.62
N GLN A 44 -5.28 7.21 -16.01
CA GLN A 44 -4.32 8.30 -15.83
C GLN A 44 -3.99 8.59 -14.37
N GLU A 45 -4.95 8.41 -13.44
CA GLU A 45 -4.72 8.64 -12.00
C GLU A 45 -3.71 7.65 -11.40
N PHE A 46 -3.45 6.54 -12.10
CA PHE A 46 -2.50 5.51 -11.70
C PHE A 46 -1.19 5.58 -12.49
N VAL A 47 -1.01 6.60 -13.34
CA VAL A 47 0.25 6.86 -14.06
C VAL A 47 1.12 7.78 -13.21
N PHE A 48 2.36 7.34 -12.92
CA PHE A 48 3.35 8.21 -12.29
C PHE A 48 3.93 9.17 -13.32
N GLU A 49 3.67 10.47 -13.15
CA GLU A 49 4.26 11.54 -13.95
C GLU A 49 5.41 12.19 -13.19
N PRO A 50 6.67 11.91 -13.56
CA PRO A 50 7.82 12.49 -12.87
C PRO A 50 7.91 14.00 -13.10
N GLY A 51 8.22 14.76 -12.05
CA GLY A 51 8.60 16.16 -12.16
C GLY A 51 9.99 16.32 -12.83
N PRO A 52 10.36 17.53 -13.28
CA PRO A 52 11.56 17.78 -14.08
C PRO A 52 12.87 17.31 -13.42
N ASP A 53 12.96 17.40 -12.09
CA ASP A 53 14.16 17.02 -11.32
C ASP A 53 14.09 15.59 -10.76
N THR A 54 13.16 14.76 -11.28
CA THR A 54 12.99 13.38 -10.81
C THR A 54 14.00 12.47 -11.50
N GLU A 55 14.87 11.84 -10.70
CA GLU A 55 15.76 10.79 -11.19
C GLU A 55 15.19 9.40 -10.90
N ARG A 56 15.18 8.53 -11.93
CA ARG A 56 14.78 7.13 -11.75
C ARG A 56 15.91 6.35 -11.06
N ILE A 57 15.64 5.83 -9.87
CA ILE A 57 16.58 4.91 -9.20
C ILE A 57 16.64 3.58 -9.98
N PRO A 58 17.82 3.12 -10.43
CA PRO A 58 17.97 1.81 -11.05
C PRO A 58 17.54 0.71 -10.08
N THR A 59 16.50 -0.04 -10.41
CA THR A 59 16.07 -1.20 -9.63
C THR A 59 17.06 -2.36 -9.79
N LEU A 60 17.52 -2.96 -8.68
CA LEU A 60 18.24 -4.24 -8.66
C LEU A 60 17.31 -5.45 -8.89
N ALA A 61 16.21 -5.27 -9.63
CA ALA A 61 15.23 -6.34 -9.85
C ALA A 61 15.83 -7.44 -10.72
N GLN A 62 16.53 -8.39 -10.09
CA GLN A 62 16.65 -9.72 -10.64
C GLN A 62 15.21 -10.25 -10.79
N PRO A 63 14.82 -10.76 -11.97
CA PRO A 63 13.53 -11.42 -12.08
C PRO A 63 13.48 -12.56 -11.06
N LEU A 64 12.44 -12.59 -10.23
CA LEU A 64 12.18 -13.72 -9.34
C LEU A 64 12.01 -14.97 -10.21
N ARG A 65 13.05 -15.80 -10.29
CA ARG A 65 12.92 -17.15 -10.82
C ARG A 65 12.15 -17.95 -9.77
N PHE A 66 10.85 -18.10 -9.97
CA PHE A 66 10.10 -19.15 -9.29
C PHE A 66 10.63 -20.48 -9.83
N GLN A 67 11.38 -21.22 -9.01
CA GLN A 67 11.67 -22.61 -9.31
C GLN A 67 10.39 -23.38 -9.06
N GLU A 68 9.82 -23.97 -10.11
CA GLU A 68 8.87 -25.07 -9.95
C GLU A 68 9.59 -26.19 -9.20
N VAL A 69 9.07 -26.51 -8.03
CA VAL A 69 9.39 -27.74 -7.30
C VAL A 69 8.48 -28.82 -7.87
N GLU A 70 9.09 -29.74 -8.61
CA GLU A 70 8.50 -31.02 -9.04
C GLU A 70 8.54 -32.04 -7.88
#